data_AF-A0A5B7EV71-F1
#
_entry.id   AF-A0A5B7EV71-F1
#
_cell.length_a   1.000
_cell.length_b   1.000
_cell.length_c   1.000
_cell.angle_alpha   90.00
_cell.angle_beta   90.00
_cell.angle_gamma   90.00
#
_symmetry.space_group_name_H-M   'P 1'
#
loop_
_entity.id
_entity.type
_entity.pdbx_description
1 polymer ?
#
loop_
_entity_poly.entity_id
_entity_poly.type
_entity_poly.pdbx_seq_one_letter_code
_entity_poly.pdbx_strand_id
1 'polypeptide(L)' 'MEVMDNAGQWSEEELQLTMVNTMDQWVEESTRYRGEEEPLLLDLVFTKKPELPPIIQYLNPMGRSDHMTLEMQI' A
#
# COMPACT_ATOMS: atom_id res chain seq x y z
N MET A 1 -37.40 26.80 -14.05
CA MET A 1 -36.86 25.46 -13.76
C MET A 1 -35.36 25.61 -13.91
N GLU A 2 -34.64 25.73 -12.79
CA GLU A 2 -33.17 25.81 -12.82
C GLU A 2 -32.65 24.45 -13.30
N VAL A 3 -31.85 24.45 -14.36
CA VAL A 3 -31.14 23.26 -14.80
C VAL A 3 -29.99 23.09 -13.82
N MET A 4 -30.15 22.18 -12.86
CA MET A 4 -29.06 21.78 -11.98
C MET A 4 -27.95 21.18 -12.86
N ASP A 5 -26.76 21.77 -12.78
CA ASP A 5 -25.58 21.27 -13.47
C ASP A 5 -25.12 19.98 -12.79
N ASN A 6 -25.63 18.86 -13.30
CA ASN A 6 -25.31 17.54 -12.76
C ASN A 6 -23.84 17.17 -13.05
N ALA A 7 -23.22 17.69 -14.11
CA ALA A 7 -21.89 17.26 -14.54
C ALA A 7 -20.81 17.59 -13.49
N GLY A 8 -20.91 18.75 -12.84
CA GLY A 8 -20.06 19.11 -11.71
C GLY A 8 -20.16 18.12 -10.55
N GLN A 9 -21.39 17.73 -10.19
CA GLN A 9 -21.65 16.80 -9.08
C GLN A 9 -21.10 15.39 -9.35
N TRP A 10 -21.31 14.85 -10.57
CA TRP A 10 -20.76 13.55 -10.96
C TRP A 10 -19.22 13.53 -10.87
N SER A 11 -18.56 14.61 -11.29
CA SER A 11 -17.10 14.70 -11.19
C SER A 11 -16.58 14.75 -9.75
N GLU A 12 -17.30 15.39 -8.83
CA GLU A 12 -16.91 15.42 -7.42
C GLU A 12 -17.09 14.05 -6.74
N GLU A 13 -18.20 13.37 -7.00
CA GLU A 13 -18.46 12.03 -6.47
C GLU A 13 -17.43 11.00 -6.95
N GLU A 14 -17.05 11.06 -8.24
CA GLU A 14 -15.99 10.22 -8.81
C GLU A 14 -14.62 10.51 -8.19
N LEU A 15 -14.29 11.78 -7.92
CA LEU A 15 -13.05 12.17 -7.25
C LEU A 15 -13.03 11.68 -5.79
N GLN A 16 -14.13 11.83 -5.06
CA GLN A 16 -14.25 11.33 -3.68
C GLN A 16 -14.15 9.80 -3.65
N LEU A 17 -14.82 9.10 -4.57
CA LEU A 17 -14.74 7.65 -4.68
C LEU A 17 -13.32 7.19 -4.99
N THR A 18 -12.62 7.92 -5.87
CA THR A 18 -11.21 7.67 -6.17
C THR A 18 -10.36 7.86 -4.92
N MET A 19 -10.49 8.99 -4.21
CA MET A 19 -9.75 9.26 -2.98
C MET A 19 -9.99 8.22 -1.88
N VAL A 20 -11.23 7.74 -1.73
CA VAL A 20 -11.61 6.71 -0.75
C VAL A 20 -11.11 5.32 -1.13
N ASN A 21 -10.87 5.07 -2.42
CA ASN A 21 -10.45 3.76 -2.93
C ASN A 21 -8.98 3.69 -3.34
N THR A 22 -8.28 4.82 -3.41
CA THR A 22 -6.82 4.84 -3.60
C THR A 22 -6.16 4.07 -2.47
N MET A 23 -5.24 3.20 -2.85
CA MET A 23 -4.43 2.42 -1.93
C MET A 23 -2.98 2.86 -2.04
N ASP A 24 -2.34 2.99 -0.90
CA ASP A 24 -0.92 3.28 -0.77
C ASP A 24 -0.15 1.97 -0.57
N GLN A 25 1.01 1.87 -1.23
CA GLN A 25 1.95 0.77 -1.07
C GLN A 25 2.98 1.17 0.00
N TRP A 26 3.24 0.28 0.95
CA TRP A 26 4.00 0.65 2.17
C TRP A 26 5.37 -0.02 2.32
N VAL A 27 5.73 -0.97 1.47
CA VAL A 27 6.98 -1.73 1.61
C VAL A 27 8.11 -1.02 0.87
N GLU A 28 9.12 -0.59 1.61
CA GLU A 28 10.22 0.22 1.09
C GLU A 28 11.50 -0.60 0.88
N GLU A 29 11.71 -1.66 1.67
CA GLU A 29 12.93 -2.47 1.64
C GLU A 29 12.77 -3.74 0.81
N SER A 30 13.86 -4.23 0.22
CA SER A 30 13.88 -5.53 -0.44
C SER A 30 13.39 -6.61 0.52
N THR A 31 12.48 -7.46 0.06
CA THR A 31 11.86 -8.48 0.93
C THR A 31 12.43 -9.86 0.69
N ARG A 32 13.22 -10.05 -0.37
CA ARG A 32 13.85 -11.33 -0.69
C ARG A 32 15.37 -11.22 -0.76
N TYR A 33 16.04 -12.12 -0.06
CA TYR A 33 17.50 -12.26 0.00
C TYR A 33 17.89 -13.72 -0.17
N ARG A 34 18.53 -14.06 -1.30
CA ARG A 34 18.87 -15.46 -1.63
C ARG A 34 20.35 -15.61 -1.94
N GLY A 35 21.14 -16.02 -0.95
CA GLY A 35 22.56 -16.28 -1.12
C GLY A 35 23.28 -15.05 -1.68
N GLU A 36 23.92 -15.22 -2.84
CA GLU A 36 24.64 -14.16 -3.57
C GLU A 36 23.76 -13.46 -4.64
N GLU A 37 22.46 -13.79 -4.73
CA GLU A 37 21.54 -13.08 -5.64
C GLU A 37 21.27 -11.65 -5.12
N GLU A 38 21.07 -10.72 -6.06
CA GLU A 38 20.70 -9.34 -5.74
C GLU A 38 19.37 -9.31 -4.95
N PRO A 39 19.27 -8.50 -3.87
CA PRO A 39 18.05 -8.35 -3.10
C PRO A 39 16.89 -7.81 -3.94
N LEU A 40 15.68 -8.35 -3.76
CA LEU A 40 14.49 -7.95 -4.52
C LEU A 40 13.33 -7.54 -3.61
N LEU A 41 12.64 -6.46 -3.98
CA LEU A 41 11.34 -6.07 -3.41
C LEU A 41 10.23 -6.86 -4.14
N LEU A 42 9.75 -7.94 -3.54
CA LEU A 42 8.74 -8.81 -4.15
C LEU A 42 7.44 -8.89 -3.35
N ASP A 43 7.52 -8.65 -2.05
CA ASP A 43 6.35 -8.64 -1.17
C ASP A 43 5.88 -7.20 -1.00
N LEU A 44 4.58 -6.99 -1.22
CA LEU A 44 3.97 -5.67 -1.21
C LEU A 44 2.77 -5.68 -0.28
N VAL A 45 2.60 -4.59 0.46
CA VAL A 45 1.45 -4.35 1.33
C VAL A 45 0.75 -3.09 0.86
N PHE A 46 -0.53 -3.23 0.52
CA PHE A 46 -1.38 -2.13 0.08
C PHE A 46 -2.49 -1.91 1.10
N THR A 47 -2.70 -0.67 1.50
CA THR A 47 -3.87 -0.30 2.31
C THR A 47 -4.51 0.95 1.73
N LYS A 48 -5.81 1.14 1.98
CA LYS A 48 -6.38 2.49 1.89
C LYS A 48 -5.64 3.41 2.85
N LYS A 49 -5.61 4.71 2.55
CA LYS A 49 -4.93 5.70 3.39
C LYS A 49 -5.45 5.63 4.84
N PRO A 50 -4.62 5.21 5.81
CA PRO A 50 -5.01 5.15 7.21
C PRO A 50 -4.97 6.54 7.85
N GLU A 51 -5.55 6.67 9.04
CA GLU A 51 -5.49 7.93 9.82
C GLU A 51 -4.06 8.30 10.23
N LEU A 52 -3.24 7.30 10.54
CA LEU A 52 -1.82 7.42 10.86
C LEU A 52 -1.00 6.48 9.98
N PRO A 53 0.23 6.87 9.58
CA PRO A 53 1.12 5.96 8.84
C PRO A 53 1.38 4.67 9.62
N PRO A 54 1.28 3.49 8.96
CA PRO A 54 1.55 2.23 9.61
C PRO A 54 3.04 2.10 9.94
N ILE A 55 3.34 1.31 10.97
CA ILE A 55 4.71 0.94 11.30
C ILE A 55 4.97 -0.45 10.74
N ILE A 56 5.96 -0.58 9.87
CA ILE A 56 6.38 -1.86 9.28
C ILE A 56 7.74 -2.24 9.84
N GLN A 57 7.84 -3.46 10.37
CA GLN A 57 9.07 -4.08 10.80
C GLN A 57 9.47 -5.20 9.85
N TYR A 58 10.75 -5.23 9.49
CA TYR A 58 11.34 -6.24 8.62
C TYR A 58 12.13 -7.22 9.47
N LEU A 59 11.61 -8.43 9.63
CA LEU A 59 12.17 -9.46 10.51
C LEU A 59 12.87 -10.54 9.69
N ASN A 60 14.08 -10.93 10.11
CA ASN A 60 14.80 -12.04 9.50
C ASN A 60 14.14 -13.38 9.90
N PRO A 61 13.79 -14.25 8.93
CA PRO A 61 13.13 -15.54 9.18
C PRO A 61 14.03 -16.60 9.83
N MET A 62 15.26 -16.24 10.25
CA MET A 62 16.26 -17.11 10.87
C MET A 62 16.54 -18.38 10.04
N GLY A 63 16.67 -18.22 8.72
CA GLY A 63 16.99 -19.30 7.79
C GLY A 63 15.82 -20.21 7.40
N ARG A 64 14.60 -19.89 7.83
CA ARG A 64 13.39 -20.64 7.43
C ARG A 64 12.84 -20.26 6.04
N SER A 65 13.26 -19.11 5.52
CA SER A 65 12.80 -18.54 4.26
C SER A 65 13.90 -17.67 3.67
N ASP A 66 13.92 -17.51 2.34
CA ASP A 66 14.69 -16.47 1.64
C ASP A 66 13.91 -15.14 1.58
N HIS A 67 12.64 -15.12 2.00
CA HIS A 67 11.84 -13.91 2.18
C HIS A 67 11.83 -13.43 3.65
N MET A 68 11.88 -12.11 3.84
CA MET A 68 11.68 -11.45 5.13
C MET A 68 10.25 -11.63 5.64
N THR A 69 10.10 -11.60 6.97
CA THR A 69 8.78 -11.50 7.60
C THR A 69 8.44 -10.03 7.79
N LEU A 70 7.32 -9.57 7.22
CA LEU A 70 6.80 -8.23 7.41
C LEU A 70 5.79 -8.24 8.55
N GLU A 71 6.04 -7.45 9.60
CA GLU A 71 5.07 -7.21 10.67
C GLU A 71 4.59 -5.77 10.57
N MET A 72 3.28 -5.58 10.36
CA MET A 72 2.66 -4.26 10.22
C MET A 72 1.74 -3.97 11.40
N GLN A 73 1.92 -2.81 12.00
CA GLN A 73 1.02 -2.22 12.99
C GLN A 73 0.23 -1.10 12.31
N ILE A 74 -1.10 -1.23 12.35
CA ILE A 74 -2.08 -0.28 11.81
C ILE A 74 -2.77 0.42 12.98
#